data_AF-A0A9D3W3Z0-F1
#
_entry.id   AF-A0A9D3W3Z0-F1
#
_cell.length_a   1.000
_cell.length_b   1.000
_cell.length_c   1.000
_cell.angle_alpha   90.00
_cell.angle_beta   90.00
_cell.angle_gamma   90.00
#
_symmetry.space_group_name_H-M   'P 1'
#
loop_
_entity.id
_entity.type
_entity.pdbx_description
1 polymer ?
#
loop_
_entity_poly.entity_id
_entity_poly.type
_entity_poly.pdbx_seq_one_letter_code
_entity_poly.pdbx_strand_id
1 'polypeptide(L)'
;MLLKDLYELNFVEHVKVARNSLGQPVGSEAQLLAGYLGIIERNANLLPINYESWHHMPDSNKNQALNNIKERFALEVLDNYVKKALGKKWRGHKSSLKKAYFNKNISLEEKLRNFPLGMLRYKWEDADRKRVGTSRQKQKFTHIARSKSFACVVEAEDLLSSQKVGCLQLFDITYRKKDGSLEKLKDKKAEYEAIASSDSSINLDDINNQIIIEVLGPKRYGQVRFQRYFVNSTQYFRSNSQQYTPSGSQAQAEVQMLRDQMAQIQLSTVE
;
A
#
# COMPACT_ATOMS: atom_id res chain seq x y z
N MET A 1 -12.81 12.99 18.59
CA MET A 1 -13.67 13.52 17.51
C MET A 1 -14.11 12.36 16.61
N LEU A 2 -15.38 12.29 16.25
CA LEU A 2 -15.97 11.32 15.33
C LEU A 2 -16.25 11.98 13.98
N LEU A 3 -16.55 11.16 12.97
CA LEU A 3 -16.82 11.62 11.61
C LEU A 3 -18.07 12.51 11.52
N LYS A 4 -19.04 12.32 12.41
CA LYS A 4 -20.27 13.12 12.48
C LYS A 4 -20.00 14.52 13.02
N ASP A 5 -19.10 14.62 14.01
CA ASP A 5 -18.69 15.88 14.64
C ASP A 5 -17.98 16.82 13.63
N LEU A 6 -17.44 16.29 12.53
CA LEU A 6 -16.88 17.10 11.42
C LEU A 6 -17.90 18.05 10.78
N TYR A 7 -19.19 17.72 10.84
CA TYR A 7 -20.26 18.53 10.25
C TYR A 7 -20.81 19.58 11.22
N GLU A 8 -20.48 19.46 12.51
CA GLU A 8 -20.87 20.39 13.57
C GLU A 8 -19.78 21.42 13.87
N LEU A 9 -18.57 21.22 13.33
CA LEU A 9 -17.45 22.16 13.39
C LEU A 9 -17.79 23.46 12.64
N ASN A 10 -17.53 24.60 13.29
CA ASN A 10 -17.59 25.91 12.64
C ASN A 10 -16.58 25.97 11.49
N PHE A 11 -16.92 26.66 10.39
CA PHE A 11 -16.08 26.76 9.18
C PHE A 11 -14.66 27.32 9.42
N VAL A 12 -14.38 27.87 10.60
CA VAL A 12 -13.08 28.43 11.00
C VAL A 12 -12.17 27.39 11.67
N GLU A 13 -12.73 26.33 12.25
CA GLU A 13 -11.96 25.31 12.96
C GLU A 13 -11.58 24.15 12.02
N HIS A 14 -10.30 24.04 11.69
CA HIS A 14 -9.77 22.95 10.88
C HIS A 14 -9.10 21.87 11.73
N VAL A 15 -9.39 20.62 11.42
CA VAL A 15 -8.74 19.47 12.06
C VAL A 15 -7.32 19.34 11.54
N LYS A 16 -6.34 19.57 12.42
CA LYS A 16 -4.93 19.48 12.06
C LYS A 16 -4.49 18.03 11.87
N VAL A 17 -4.01 17.67 10.68
CA VAL A 17 -3.47 16.34 10.38
C VAL A 17 -1.95 16.44 10.26
N ALA A 18 -1.26 15.92 11.28
CA ALA A 18 0.19 15.87 11.32
C ALA A 18 0.77 14.83 10.35
N ARG A 19 2.02 15.04 9.94
CA ARG A 19 2.79 14.06 9.15
C ARG A 19 4.02 13.56 9.90
N ASN A 20 4.43 12.33 9.60
CA ASN A 20 5.73 11.81 10.03
C ASN A 20 6.85 12.23 9.07
N SER A 21 8.09 11.82 9.39
CA SER A 21 9.30 12.10 8.58
C SER A 21 9.25 11.53 7.16
N LEU A 22 8.39 10.52 6.90
CA LEU A 22 8.15 9.94 5.58
C LEU A 22 7.03 10.65 4.80
N GLY A 23 6.48 11.74 5.35
CA GLY A 23 5.39 12.50 4.73
C GLY A 23 4.03 11.80 4.80
N GLN A 24 3.87 10.80 5.66
CA GLN A 24 2.62 10.07 5.86
C GLN A 24 1.80 10.68 6.99
N PRO A 25 0.47 10.72 6.89
CA PRO A 25 -0.38 11.23 7.96
C PRO A 25 -0.38 10.26 9.14
N VAL A 26 -0.21 10.80 10.36
CA VAL A 26 -0.17 10.04 11.62
C VAL A 26 -1.13 10.62 12.65
N GLY A 27 -1.36 9.90 13.75
CA GLY A 27 -2.30 10.31 14.79
C GLY A 27 -3.76 9.91 14.56
N SER A 28 -4.64 10.36 15.45
CA SER A 28 -6.08 10.03 15.42
C SER A 28 -6.83 10.79 14.32
N GLU A 29 -6.33 11.97 13.99
CA GLU A 29 -6.78 12.89 12.96
C GLU A 29 -6.52 12.31 11.57
N ALA A 30 -5.41 11.56 11.39
CA ALA A 30 -5.15 10.81 10.17
C ALA A 30 -6.19 9.70 9.92
N GLN A 31 -6.70 9.07 10.99
CA GLN A 31 -7.78 8.09 10.89
C GLN A 31 -9.10 8.76 10.51
N LEU A 32 -9.38 9.93 11.08
CA LEU A 32 -10.56 10.75 10.72
C LEU A 32 -10.50 11.20 9.26
N LEU A 33 -9.35 11.69 8.80
CA LEU A 33 -9.11 11.99 7.40
C LEU A 33 -9.39 10.77 6.51
N ALA A 34 -8.86 9.59 6.85
CA ALA A 34 -9.09 8.38 6.07
C ALA A 34 -10.59 7.99 5.97
N GLY A 35 -11.33 8.22 7.05
CA GLY A 35 -12.79 8.09 7.09
C GLY A 35 -13.49 9.12 6.21
N TYR A 36 -13.07 10.39 6.25
CA TYR A 36 -13.66 11.48 5.48
C TYR A 36 -13.40 11.33 3.98
N LEU A 37 -12.20 10.90 3.57
CA LEU A 37 -11.93 10.47 2.19
C LEU A 37 -12.92 9.40 1.73
N GLY A 38 -13.36 8.54 2.67
CA GLY A 38 -14.45 7.55 2.53
C GLY A 38 -15.80 8.11 2.11
N ILE A 39 -16.09 9.35 2.50
CA ILE A 39 -17.32 10.06 2.15
C ILE A 39 -17.13 10.73 0.79
N ILE A 40 -16.02 11.46 0.62
CA ILE A 40 -15.70 12.19 -0.61
C ILE A 40 -15.66 11.26 -1.84
N GLU A 41 -15.08 10.07 -1.70
CA GLU A 41 -14.99 9.08 -2.79
C GLU A 41 -16.36 8.61 -3.33
N ARG A 42 -17.42 8.74 -2.53
CA ARG A 42 -18.79 8.34 -2.88
C ARG A 42 -19.62 9.49 -3.43
N ASN A 43 -19.12 10.72 -3.36
CA ASN A 43 -19.80 11.89 -3.88
C ASN A 43 -19.67 11.94 -5.41
N ALA A 44 -20.72 11.51 -6.12
CA ALA A 44 -20.75 11.46 -7.58
C ALA A 44 -20.70 12.84 -8.26
N ASN A 45 -20.86 13.94 -7.52
CA ASN A 45 -20.70 15.29 -8.04
C ASN A 45 -19.23 15.72 -8.06
N LEU A 46 -18.49 15.40 -6.99
CA LEU A 46 -17.05 15.68 -6.91
C LEU A 46 -16.23 14.67 -7.71
N LEU A 47 -16.52 13.37 -7.55
CA LEU A 47 -15.74 12.27 -8.11
C LEU A 47 -16.64 11.32 -8.93
N PRO A 48 -17.02 11.70 -10.16
CA PRO A 48 -17.81 10.86 -11.05
C PRO A 48 -17.13 9.52 -11.35
N ILE A 49 -17.94 8.48 -11.54
CA ILE A 49 -17.45 7.11 -11.79
C ILE A 49 -17.37 6.74 -13.28
N ASN A 50 -17.91 7.59 -14.16
CA ASN A 50 -17.96 7.35 -15.61
C ASN A 50 -16.58 7.39 -16.26
N TYR A 51 -15.64 8.17 -15.73
CA TYR A 51 -14.25 8.16 -16.22
C TYR A 51 -13.61 6.77 -16.15
N GLU A 52 -12.98 6.31 -17.24
CA GLU A 52 -12.39 4.96 -17.33
C GLU A 52 -11.34 4.72 -16.23
N SER A 53 -10.45 5.69 -16.03
CA SER A 53 -9.35 5.62 -15.06
C SER A 53 -9.25 6.90 -14.24
N TRP A 54 -8.59 6.82 -13.09
CA TRP A 54 -8.28 7.99 -12.25
C TRP A 54 -7.40 9.01 -12.99
N HIS A 55 -6.59 8.56 -13.95
CA HIS A 55 -5.73 9.43 -14.76
C HIS A 55 -6.54 10.22 -15.79
N HIS A 56 -7.65 9.65 -16.28
CA HIS A 56 -8.59 10.32 -17.19
C HIS A 56 -9.56 11.29 -16.48
N MET A 57 -9.65 11.23 -15.15
CA MET A 57 -10.44 12.21 -14.40
C MET A 57 -9.78 13.60 -14.50
N PRO A 58 -10.54 14.65 -14.85
CA PRO A 58 -10.03 16.02 -14.91
C PRO A 58 -9.41 16.48 -13.60
N ASP A 59 -8.38 17.31 -13.69
CA ASP A 59 -7.74 17.86 -12.49
C ASP A 59 -8.65 18.86 -11.75
N SER A 60 -9.62 19.48 -12.43
CA SER A 60 -10.66 20.29 -11.78
C SER A 60 -11.43 19.48 -10.74
N ASN A 61 -11.90 18.27 -11.06
CA ASN A 61 -12.56 17.37 -10.12
C ASN A 61 -11.64 16.99 -8.95
N LYS A 62 -10.38 16.63 -9.24
CA LYS A 62 -9.41 16.25 -8.20
C LYS A 62 -9.09 17.43 -7.27
N ASN A 63 -8.99 18.63 -7.82
CA ASN A 63 -8.73 19.86 -7.08
C ASN A 63 -9.95 20.28 -6.26
N GLN A 64 -11.16 20.18 -6.82
CA GLN A 64 -12.40 20.47 -6.09
C GLN A 64 -12.57 19.52 -4.90
N ALA A 65 -12.34 18.22 -5.09
CA ALA A 65 -12.36 17.24 -4.01
C ALA A 65 -11.29 17.54 -2.94
N LEU A 66 -10.10 17.98 -3.34
CA LEU A 66 -9.04 18.38 -2.42
C LEU A 66 -9.40 19.66 -1.64
N ASN A 67 -9.96 20.66 -2.30
CA ASN A 67 -10.38 21.90 -1.66
C ASN A 67 -11.47 21.63 -0.62
N ASN A 68 -12.44 20.77 -0.93
CA ASN A 68 -13.47 20.37 0.02
C ASN A 68 -12.91 19.62 1.24
N ILE A 69 -11.78 18.91 1.09
CA ILE A 69 -11.05 18.33 2.23
C ILE A 69 -10.36 19.43 3.04
N LYS A 70 -9.71 20.39 2.37
CA LYS A 70 -9.01 21.51 3.04
C LYS A 70 -9.95 22.46 3.77
N GLU A 71 -11.23 22.51 3.40
CA GLU A 71 -12.27 23.22 4.16
C GLU A 71 -12.44 22.66 5.59
N ARG A 72 -12.08 21.40 5.84
CA ARG A 72 -12.26 20.75 7.16
C ARG A 72 -10.95 20.32 7.83
N PHE A 73 -9.87 20.22 7.07
CA PHE A 73 -8.60 19.70 7.55
C PHE A 73 -7.44 20.64 7.22
N ALA A 74 -6.63 20.95 8.23
CA ALA A 74 -5.34 21.60 8.06
C ALA A 74 -4.27 20.51 7.86
N LEU A 75 -3.87 20.30 6.61
CA LEU A 75 -3.05 19.16 6.20
C LEU A 75 -1.56 19.53 6.13
N GLU A 76 -0.72 18.87 6.94
CA GLU A 76 0.74 18.96 6.78
C GLU A 76 1.27 18.05 5.65
N VAL A 77 0.46 17.06 5.25
CA VAL A 77 0.77 16.15 4.14
C VAL A 77 0.63 16.84 2.78
N LEU A 78 1.41 16.37 1.80
CA LEU A 78 1.38 16.92 0.44
C LEU A 78 0.03 16.67 -0.24
N ASP A 79 -0.45 17.64 -1.02
CA ASP A 79 -1.67 17.50 -1.83
C ASP A 79 -1.67 16.27 -2.73
N ASN A 80 -0.50 15.95 -3.31
CA ASN A 80 -0.31 14.76 -4.11
C ASN A 80 -0.56 13.48 -3.30
N TYR A 81 -0.25 13.46 -2.00
CA TYR A 81 -0.58 12.36 -1.09
C TYR A 81 -2.09 12.07 -1.11
N VAL A 82 -2.85 13.12 -0.80
CA VAL A 82 -4.30 13.07 -0.68
C VAL A 82 -4.95 12.67 -2.00
N LYS A 83 -4.49 13.25 -3.13
CA LYS A 83 -4.99 12.92 -4.47
C LYS A 83 -4.81 11.44 -4.82
N LYS A 84 -3.65 10.81 -4.55
CA LYS A 84 -3.53 9.36 -4.84
C LYS A 84 -4.31 8.50 -3.83
N ALA A 85 -4.43 8.94 -2.57
CA ALA A 85 -5.26 8.27 -1.58
C ALA A 85 -6.73 8.24 -2.01
N LEU A 86 -7.26 9.39 -2.47
CA LEU A 86 -8.57 9.50 -3.11
C LEU A 86 -8.68 8.58 -4.32
N GLY A 87 -7.72 8.65 -5.25
CA GLY A 87 -7.77 7.82 -6.45
C GLY A 87 -7.80 6.32 -6.17
N LYS A 88 -7.08 5.84 -5.15
CA LYS A 88 -7.15 4.44 -4.71
C LYS A 88 -8.55 4.08 -4.23
N LYS A 89 -9.12 4.92 -3.39
CA LYS A 89 -10.44 4.67 -2.82
C LYS A 89 -11.54 4.76 -3.87
N TRP A 90 -11.49 5.76 -4.74
CA TRP A 90 -12.38 5.89 -5.90
C TRP A 90 -12.35 4.63 -6.79
N ARG A 91 -11.17 4.10 -7.13
CA ARG A 91 -11.05 2.82 -7.86
C ARG A 91 -11.69 1.66 -7.10
N GLY A 92 -11.53 1.63 -5.77
CA GLY A 92 -12.15 0.66 -4.89
C GLY A 92 -13.68 0.76 -4.90
N HIS A 93 -14.22 1.97 -4.73
CA HIS A 93 -15.64 2.25 -4.78
C HIS A 93 -16.25 1.89 -6.14
N LYS A 94 -15.64 2.33 -7.24
CA LYS A 94 -16.02 1.95 -8.61
C LYS A 94 -16.02 0.44 -8.80
N SER A 95 -15.01 -0.26 -8.29
CA SER A 95 -14.95 -1.73 -8.34
C SER A 95 -16.05 -2.40 -7.52
N SER A 96 -16.39 -1.88 -6.34
CA SER A 96 -17.46 -2.41 -5.50
C SER A 96 -18.82 -2.21 -6.15
N LEU A 97 -19.07 -1.03 -6.72
CA LEU A 97 -20.27 -0.75 -7.52
C LEU A 97 -20.35 -1.67 -8.73
N LYS A 98 -19.22 -1.85 -9.45
CA LYS A 98 -19.16 -2.78 -10.58
C LYS A 98 -19.53 -4.20 -10.18
N LYS A 99 -19.03 -4.68 -9.04
CA LYS A 99 -19.34 -6.01 -8.51
C LYS A 99 -20.81 -6.16 -8.08
N ALA A 100 -21.39 -5.14 -7.45
CA ALA A 100 -22.75 -5.20 -6.91
C ALA A 100 -23.83 -5.11 -7.99
N TYR A 101 -23.60 -4.29 -9.02
CA TYR A 101 -24.64 -3.94 -9.99
C TYR A 101 -24.42 -4.54 -11.40
N PHE A 102 -23.20 -4.95 -11.75
CA PHE A 102 -22.91 -5.54 -13.07
C PHE A 102 -22.79 -7.06 -12.97
N ASN A 103 -23.93 -7.71 -12.72
CA ASN A 103 -24.05 -9.16 -12.86
C ASN A 103 -24.23 -9.54 -14.34
N LYS A 104 -23.68 -10.71 -14.71
CA LYS A 104 -23.69 -11.21 -16.11
C LYS A 104 -25.08 -11.58 -16.63
N ASN A 105 -26.04 -11.83 -15.73
CA ASN A 105 -27.33 -12.44 -16.05
C ASN A 105 -28.52 -11.47 -15.94
N ILE A 106 -28.26 -10.16 -15.82
CA ILE A 106 -29.30 -9.13 -15.68
C ILE A 106 -29.47 -8.41 -17.02
N SER A 107 -30.72 -8.27 -17.48
CA SER A 107 -31.04 -7.55 -18.73
C SER A 107 -30.62 -6.08 -18.66
N LEU A 108 -30.38 -5.44 -19.81
CA LEU A 108 -30.04 -4.01 -19.87
C LEU A 108 -31.12 -3.15 -19.18
N GLU A 109 -32.39 -3.53 -19.33
CA GLU A 109 -33.53 -2.85 -18.72
C GLU A 109 -33.54 -2.96 -17.19
N GLU A 110 -33.22 -4.14 -16.64
CA GLU A 110 -33.08 -4.34 -15.20
C GLU A 110 -31.83 -3.66 -14.62
N LYS A 111 -30.74 -3.51 -15.41
CA LYS A 111 -29.57 -2.70 -15.00
C LYS A 111 -29.92 -1.21 -14.90
N LEU A 112 -30.81 -0.71 -15.76
CA LEU A 112 -31.29 0.67 -15.72
C LEU A 112 -32.30 0.90 -14.59
N ARG A 113 -32.99 -0.14 -14.10
CA ARG A 113 -33.83 -0.09 -12.89
C ARG A 113 -33.00 -0.21 -11.60
N ASN A 114 -31.90 -0.97 -11.61
CA ASN A 114 -30.99 -1.16 -10.48
C ASN A 114 -29.79 -0.20 -10.51
N PHE A 115 -30.00 1.08 -10.19
CA PHE A 115 -28.89 2.05 -10.02
C PHE A 115 -28.64 2.35 -8.52
N PRO A 116 -27.41 2.69 -8.12
CA PRO A 116 -27.10 3.00 -6.73
C PRO A 116 -27.86 4.25 -6.25
N LEU A 117 -28.49 4.18 -5.06
CA LEU A 117 -29.08 5.33 -4.37
C LEU A 117 -28.04 6.46 -4.23
N GLY A 118 -28.41 7.68 -4.67
CA GLY A 118 -27.53 8.85 -4.66
C GLY A 118 -26.68 9.06 -5.93
N MET A 119 -26.84 8.21 -6.96
CA MET A 119 -26.19 8.36 -8.27
C MET A 119 -27.15 8.95 -9.30
N LEU A 120 -26.72 9.95 -10.07
CA LEU A 120 -27.50 10.45 -11.21
C LEU A 120 -27.47 9.43 -12.35
N ARG A 121 -28.65 9.11 -12.90
CA ARG A 121 -28.87 8.10 -13.94
C ARG A 121 -27.92 8.25 -15.15
N TYR A 122 -27.79 9.45 -15.69
CA TYR A 122 -26.91 9.71 -16.84
C TYR A 122 -25.42 9.49 -16.54
N LYS A 123 -24.96 9.71 -15.30
CA LYS A 123 -23.57 9.44 -14.88
C LYS A 123 -23.29 7.95 -14.73
N TRP A 124 -24.33 7.15 -14.50
CA TRP A 124 -24.24 5.70 -14.35
C TRP A 124 -24.16 4.98 -15.70
N GLU A 125 -24.97 5.42 -16.67
CA GLU A 125 -25.05 4.84 -18.01
C GLU A 125 -23.70 4.85 -18.75
N ASP A 126 -22.94 5.93 -18.61
CA ASP A 126 -21.64 6.11 -19.27
C ASP A 126 -20.50 5.28 -18.62
N ALA A 127 -20.71 4.73 -17.41
CA ALA A 127 -19.69 3.96 -16.68
C ALA A 127 -19.55 2.48 -17.10
N ASP A 128 -20.45 1.97 -17.96
CA ASP A 128 -20.59 0.55 -18.35
C ASP A 128 -19.55 0.06 -19.39
N ARG A 129 -18.36 0.67 -19.47
CA ARG A 129 -17.28 0.16 -20.33
C ARG A 129 -16.21 -0.54 -19.48
N LYS A 130 -16.09 -1.85 -19.68
CA LYS A 130 -15.03 -2.80 -19.27
C LYS A 130 -14.96 -3.28 -17.82
N ARG A 131 -14.61 -4.57 -17.69
CA ARG A 131 -14.49 -5.38 -16.46
C ARG A 131 -13.24 -5.05 -15.65
N VAL A 132 -13.34 -5.24 -14.34
CA VAL A 132 -12.21 -5.14 -13.39
C VAL A 132 -11.67 -6.56 -13.13
N GLY A 133 -10.34 -6.73 -13.18
CA GLY A 133 -9.68 -8.01 -12.96
C GLY A 133 -9.77 -8.53 -11.51
N THR A 134 -9.77 -9.86 -11.35
CA THR A 134 -9.89 -10.63 -10.10
C THR A 134 -8.63 -10.63 -9.23
N SER A 135 -7.96 -9.48 -9.04
CA SER A 135 -6.72 -9.43 -8.26
C SER A 135 -6.92 -9.72 -6.76
N ARG A 136 -8.11 -9.47 -6.19
CA ARG A 136 -8.36 -9.62 -4.74
C ARG A 136 -8.51 -11.06 -4.27
N GLN A 137 -8.82 -12.01 -5.16
CA GLN A 137 -8.93 -13.44 -4.81
C GLN A 137 -7.59 -14.06 -4.40
N LYS A 138 -6.46 -13.44 -4.76
CA LYS A 138 -5.11 -13.92 -4.45
C LYS A 138 -4.55 -13.40 -3.11
N GLN A 139 -5.33 -12.64 -2.32
CA GLN A 139 -4.86 -12.11 -1.04
C GLN A 139 -4.88 -13.20 0.04
N LYS A 140 -3.69 -13.68 0.45
CA LYS A 140 -3.53 -14.75 1.45
C LYS A 140 -3.55 -14.26 2.91
N PHE A 141 -3.10 -13.03 3.14
CA PHE A 141 -2.95 -12.47 4.49
C PHE A 141 -3.76 -11.17 4.64
N THR A 142 -4.57 -11.11 5.68
CA THR A 142 -5.36 -9.93 6.05
C THR A 142 -4.76 -9.31 7.31
N HIS A 143 -4.40 -8.03 7.25
CA HIS A 143 -3.89 -7.31 8.41
C HIS A 143 -5.00 -7.03 9.43
N ILE A 144 -4.64 -7.01 10.70
CA ILE A 144 -5.50 -6.87 11.88
C ILE A 144 -5.24 -5.52 12.58
N ALA A 145 -4.49 -4.60 11.95
CA ALA A 145 -4.26 -3.23 12.45
C ALA A 145 -5.55 -2.37 12.59
N ARG A 146 -6.73 -2.96 12.37
CA ARG A 146 -8.04 -2.31 12.40
C ARG A 146 -8.04 -1.07 11.48
N SER A 147 -8.58 0.04 11.96
CA SER A 147 -8.64 1.31 11.26
C SER A 147 -7.31 2.08 11.31
N LYS A 148 -6.30 1.63 12.07
CA LYS A 148 -5.00 2.28 12.14
C LYS A 148 -4.21 2.00 10.86
N SER A 149 -3.57 3.04 10.34
CA SER A 149 -2.63 2.87 9.22
C SER A 149 -1.33 2.26 9.72
N PHE A 150 -0.55 1.60 8.85
CA PHE A 150 0.77 1.10 9.22
C PHE A 150 1.72 2.23 9.68
N ALA A 151 1.60 3.43 9.11
CA ALA A 151 2.36 4.60 9.58
C ALA A 151 1.99 4.96 11.03
N CYS A 152 0.70 4.94 11.37
CA CYS A 152 0.25 5.17 12.75
C CYS A 152 0.70 4.06 13.71
N VAL A 153 0.80 2.80 13.24
CA VAL A 153 1.30 1.68 14.06
C VAL A 153 2.80 1.84 14.32
N VAL A 154 3.58 2.16 13.28
CA VAL A 154 5.02 2.43 13.42
C VAL A 154 5.27 3.59 14.37
N GLU A 155 4.58 4.71 14.17
CA GLU A 155 4.78 5.89 15.03
C GLU A 155 4.47 5.59 16.51
N ALA A 156 3.38 4.88 16.78
CA ALA A 156 3.01 4.52 18.15
C ALA A 156 4.03 3.58 18.80
N GLU A 157 4.58 2.65 18.04
CA GLU A 157 5.54 1.66 18.53
C GLU A 157 6.96 2.23 18.63
N ASP A 158 7.38 3.12 17.73
CA ASP A 158 8.63 3.88 17.82
C ASP A 158 8.63 4.74 19.11
N LEU A 159 7.50 5.34 19.46
CA LEU A 159 7.33 6.11 20.71
C LEU A 159 7.39 5.23 21.97
N LEU A 160 6.91 3.99 21.90
CA LEU A 160 6.92 3.05 23.03
C LEU A 160 8.28 2.40 23.25
N SER A 161 8.95 2.00 22.17
CA SER A 161 10.19 1.22 22.22
C SER A 161 11.46 2.07 22.18
N SER A 162 11.35 3.37 21.86
CA SER A 162 12.49 4.27 21.60
C SER A 162 13.46 3.75 20.51
N GLN A 163 13.02 2.74 19.74
CA GLN A 163 13.75 2.12 18.65
C GLN A 163 12.88 2.13 17.39
N LYS A 164 13.50 2.24 16.22
CA LYS A 164 12.76 2.15 14.95
C LYS A 164 12.21 0.74 14.74
N VAL A 165 10.93 0.66 14.45
CA VAL A 165 10.24 -0.59 14.15
C VAL A 165 10.70 -1.15 12.81
N GLY A 166 11.25 -2.37 12.85
CA GLY A 166 11.61 -3.14 11.66
C GLY A 166 10.39 -3.70 10.93
N CYS A 167 10.55 -4.06 9.65
CA CYS A 167 9.46 -4.62 8.84
C CYS A 167 8.88 -5.92 9.44
N LEU A 168 9.71 -6.74 10.07
CA LEU A 168 9.30 -8.02 10.66
C LEU A 168 8.48 -7.80 11.94
N GLN A 169 8.92 -6.88 12.80
CA GLN A 169 8.16 -6.45 13.98
C GLN A 169 6.82 -5.82 13.58
N LEU A 170 6.80 -4.97 12.56
CA LEU A 170 5.56 -4.40 12.04
C LEU A 170 4.62 -5.49 11.50
N PHE A 171 5.15 -6.51 10.83
CA PHE A 171 4.37 -7.65 10.38
C PHE A 171 3.77 -8.43 11.56
N ASP A 172 4.57 -8.71 12.59
CA ASP A 172 4.09 -9.35 13.81
C ASP A 172 2.96 -8.57 14.47
N ILE A 173 3.14 -7.26 14.70
CA ILE A 173 2.12 -6.41 15.32
C ILE A 173 0.83 -6.39 14.50
N THR A 174 0.96 -6.34 13.17
CA THR A 174 -0.18 -6.09 12.29
C THR A 174 -0.87 -7.36 11.78
N TYR A 175 -0.26 -8.54 11.93
CA TYR A 175 -0.82 -9.81 11.45
C TYR A 175 -0.98 -10.86 12.55
N ARG A 176 -0.52 -10.62 13.78
CA ARG A 176 -0.75 -11.51 14.93
C ARG A 176 -2.24 -11.61 15.24
N LYS A 177 -2.81 -12.78 15.01
CA LYS A 177 -4.15 -13.16 15.46
C LYS A 177 -4.18 -13.36 16.97
N LYS A 178 -5.37 -13.25 17.59
CA LYS A 178 -5.56 -13.45 19.04
C LYS A 178 -5.18 -14.85 19.54
N ASP A 179 -5.25 -15.84 18.65
CA ASP A 179 -4.86 -17.24 18.90
C ASP A 179 -3.34 -17.48 18.82
N GLY A 180 -2.54 -16.46 18.47
CA GLY A 180 -1.09 -16.59 18.33
C GLY A 180 -0.61 -17.34 17.09
N SER A 181 -1.54 -17.71 16.18
CA SER A 181 -1.25 -18.46 14.95
C SER A 181 -0.53 -17.60 13.92
N LEU A 182 0.80 -17.74 13.91
CA LEU A 182 1.71 -17.33 12.84
C LEU A 182 2.91 -18.29 12.80
N GLU A 183 2.64 -19.60 12.94
CA GLU A 183 3.67 -20.66 13.09
C GLU A 183 4.75 -20.58 12.02
N LYS A 184 4.37 -20.45 10.74
CA LYS A 184 5.34 -20.37 9.62
C LYS A 184 6.37 -19.25 9.72
N LEU A 185 6.03 -18.12 10.35
CA LEU A 185 6.99 -17.03 10.54
C LEU A 185 7.90 -17.30 11.74
N LYS A 186 7.36 -17.89 12.82
CA LYS A 186 8.13 -18.25 14.01
C LYS A 186 9.18 -19.30 13.69
N ASP A 187 8.80 -20.31 12.91
CA ASP A 187 9.70 -21.39 12.48
C ASP A 187 10.86 -20.83 11.63
N LYS A 188 10.54 -19.97 10.67
CA LYS A 188 11.53 -19.31 9.81
C LYS A 188 12.42 -18.34 10.59
N LYS A 189 11.85 -17.60 11.54
CA LYS A 189 12.63 -16.70 12.40
C LYS A 189 13.65 -17.48 13.23
N ALA A 190 13.24 -18.59 13.84
CA ALA A 190 14.12 -19.45 14.62
C ALA A 190 15.24 -20.09 13.76
N GLU A 191 14.92 -20.53 12.54
CA GLU A 191 15.88 -21.05 11.57
C GLU A 191 16.99 -20.02 11.27
N TYR A 192 16.59 -18.79 10.99
CA TYR A 192 17.53 -17.71 10.65
C TYR A 192 18.29 -17.14 11.86
N GLU A 193 17.69 -17.11 13.07
CA GLU A 193 18.41 -16.75 14.31
C GLU A 193 19.51 -17.76 14.66
N ALA A 194 19.28 -19.05 14.38
CA ALA A 194 20.30 -20.09 14.52
C ALA A 194 21.47 -19.89 13.52
N ILE A 195 21.16 -19.52 12.27
CA ILE A 195 22.18 -19.22 11.25
C ILE A 195 22.99 -17.97 11.63
N ALA A 196 22.32 -16.89 12.07
CA ALA A 196 22.99 -15.66 12.51
C ALA A 196 23.93 -15.87 13.71
N SER A 197 23.58 -16.80 14.60
CA SER A 197 24.42 -17.18 15.75
C SER A 197 25.71 -17.91 15.33
N SER A 198 25.72 -18.50 14.12
CA SER A 198 26.89 -19.21 13.58
C SER A 198 27.82 -18.33 12.73
N ASP A 199 27.30 -17.23 12.15
CA ASP A 199 28.06 -16.35 11.26
C ASP A 199 27.82 -14.88 11.62
N SER A 200 28.73 -14.34 12.43
CA SER A 200 28.65 -12.97 12.98
C SER A 200 28.75 -11.84 11.94
N SER A 201 29.00 -12.18 10.67
CA SER A 201 29.11 -11.22 9.56
C SER A 201 27.75 -10.82 8.96
N ILE A 202 26.67 -11.53 9.31
CA ILE A 202 25.36 -11.35 8.68
C ILE A 202 24.58 -10.21 9.37
N ASN A 203 24.14 -9.23 8.57
CA ASN A 203 23.32 -8.13 9.05
C ASN A 203 21.89 -8.60 9.40
N LEU A 204 21.46 -8.30 10.62
CA LEU A 204 20.14 -8.63 11.16
C LEU A 204 18.98 -8.05 10.32
N ASP A 205 19.15 -6.88 9.71
CA ASP A 205 18.16 -6.27 8.81
C ASP A 205 18.01 -7.05 7.50
N ASP A 206 19.11 -7.61 6.98
CA ASP A 206 19.10 -8.41 5.73
C ASP A 206 18.40 -9.75 5.95
N ILE A 207 18.61 -10.37 7.11
CA ILE A 207 17.90 -11.57 7.55
C ILE A 207 16.38 -11.31 7.63
N ASN A 208 15.99 -10.23 8.31
CA ASN A 208 14.58 -9.85 8.45
C ASN A 208 13.91 -9.64 7.09
N ASN A 209 14.61 -9.00 6.15
CA ASN A 209 14.11 -8.79 4.79
C ASN A 209 13.97 -10.12 4.02
N GLN A 210 14.92 -11.04 4.17
CA GLN A 210 14.89 -12.34 3.53
C GLN A 210 13.71 -13.20 4.01
N ILE A 211 13.49 -13.28 5.32
CA ILE A 211 12.33 -13.98 5.93
C ILE A 211 11.01 -13.45 5.34
N ILE A 212 10.88 -12.12 5.23
CA ILE A 212 9.69 -11.47 4.68
C ILE A 212 9.47 -11.83 3.20
N ILE A 213 10.54 -11.91 2.41
CA ILE A 213 10.46 -12.29 0.99
C ILE A 213 10.05 -13.74 0.84
N GLU A 214 10.58 -14.66 1.65
CA GLU A 214 10.19 -16.07 1.61
C GLU A 214 8.71 -16.26 1.97
N VAL A 215 8.24 -15.61 3.04
CA VAL A 215 6.87 -15.79 3.55
C VAL A 215 5.83 -15.10 2.66
N LEU A 216 6.15 -13.93 2.10
CA LEU A 216 5.19 -13.08 1.39
C LEU A 216 5.52 -12.89 -0.10
N GLY A 217 6.50 -13.61 -0.63
CA GLY A 217 6.99 -13.55 -2.00
C GLY A 217 7.87 -12.32 -2.30
N PRO A 218 8.36 -12.18 -3.54
CA PRO A 218 9.20 -11.05 -3.96
C PRO A 218 8.41 -9.74 -4.06
N LYS A 219 9.08 -8.62 -3.74
CA LYS A 219 8.50 -7.27 -3.73
C LYS A 219 8.20 -6.79 -5.15
N ARG A 220 7.09 -6.07 -5.34
CA ARG A 220 6.80 -5.42 -6.63
C ARG A 220 7.64 -4.15 -6.79
N TYR A 221 8.13 -3.93 -8.00
CA TYR A 221 8.93 -2.74 -8.34
C TYR A 221 8.22 -1.43 -7.93
N GLY A 222 8.96 -0.52 -7.30
CA GLY A 222 8.47 0.80 -6.88
C GLY A 222 7.56 0.84 -5.64
N GLN A 223 7.39 -0.28 -4.91
CA GLN A 223 6.60 -0.31 -3.67
C GLN A 223 7.47 -0.74 -2.48
N VAL A 224 7.29 -0.08 -1.33
CA VAL A 224 7.85 -0.54 -0.06
C VAL A 224 6.82 -1.45 0.64
N ARG A 225 7.24 -2.61 1.19
CA ARG A 225 6.34 -3.51 1.93
C ARG A 225 6.06 -2.88 3.28
N PHE A 226 4.85 -3.08 3.78
CA PHE A 226 4.37 -2.54 5.07
C PHE A 226 4.36 -1.02 5.20
N GLN A 227 5.00 -0.31 4.27
CA GLN A 227 4.74 1.09 4.04
C GLN A 227 3.72 1.18 2.93
N ARG A 228 2.55 1.74 3.25
CA ARG A 228 1.55 2.07 2.22
C ARG A 228 2.16 3.09 1.22
N TYR A 229 1.34 3.59 0.31
CA TYR A 229 1.76 4.53 -0.75
C TYR A 229 2.66 5.67 -0.24
N PHE A 230 3.49 6.19 -1.15
CA PHE A 230 4.34 7.39 -1.05
C PHE A 230 5.69 7.24 -0.36
N VAL A 231 6.02 6.06 0.14
CA VAL A 231 7.39 5.79 0.57
C VAL A 231 8.11 5.07 -0.57
N ASN A 232 9.12 5.71 -1.15
CA ASN A 232 9.98 5.03 -2.11
C ASN A 232 11.10 4.27 -1.37
N SER A 233 11.69 3.28 -2.03
CA SER A 233 12.71 2.41 -1.43
C SER A 233 13.88 3.24 -0.87
N THR A 234 14.32 4.24 -1.62
CA THR A 234 15.44 5.11 -1.27
C THR A 234 15.17 5.97 -0.03
N GLN A 235 13.94 6.45 0.16
CA GLN A 235 13.51 7.22 1.33
C GLN A 235 13.36 6.34 2.56
N TYR A 236 12.91 5.09 2.39
CA TYR A 236 12.70 4.17 3.49
C TYR A 236 14.00 3.56 4.02
N PHE A 237 14.81 3.00 3.11
CA PHE A 237 16.04 2.27 3.48
C PHE A 237 17.26 3.21 3.58
N ARG A 238 17.17 4.45 3.08
CA ARG A 238 18.34 5.33 2.83
C ARG A 238 19.44 4.55 2.08
N SER A 239 20.70 5.01 2.09
CA SER A 239 21.81 4.49 1.27
C SER A 239 22.13 2.99 1.41
N ASN A 240 21.39 2.24 2.23
CA ASN A 240 21.48 0.78 2.32
C ASN A 240 20.65 0.07 1.25
N SER A 241 20.20 0.76 0.19
CA SER A 241 19.62 0.09 -0.98
C SER A 241 20.72 -0.58 -1.80
N GLN A 242 21.31 -1.66 -1.27
CA GLN A 242 21.74 -2.70 -2.17
C GLN A 242 20.47 -3.13 -2.90
N GLN A 243 20.42 -2.85 -4.20
CA GLN A 243 19.47 -3.47 -5.08
C GLN A 243 19.66 -4.97 -4.86
N TYR A 244 18.70 -5.61 -4.20
CA TYR A 244 18.65 -7.05 -4.07
C TYR A 244 18.40 -7.62 -5.47
N THR A 245 19.47 -7.74 -6.24
CA THR A 245 19.61 -8.79 -7.24
C THR A 245 19.51 -10.13 -6.50
N PRO A 246 18.74 -11.11 -7.00
CA PRO A 246 18.79 -12.45 -6.44
C PRO A 246 20.25 -12.91 -6.46
N SER A 247 20.76 -13.25 -5.29
CA SER A 247 22.14 -13.68 -4.97
C SER A 247 23.20 -13.41 -6.05
N GLY A 248 24.00 -12.36 -5.85
CA GLY A 248 25.25 -12.15 -6.59
C GLY A 248 26.22 -13.33 -6.52
N SER A 249 26.07 -14.24 -5.54
CA SER A 249 26.91 -15.43 -5.40
C SER A 249 26.76 -16.44 -6.54
N GLN A 250 25.54 -16.63 -7.08
CA GLN A 250 25.32 -17.59 -8.16
C GLN A 250 25.84 -17.03 -9.50
N ALA A 251 25.60 -15.73 -9.75
CA ALA A 251 26.11 -15.04 -10.92
C ALA A 251 27.65 -14.89 -10.89
N GLN A 252 28.26 -14.64 -9.74
CA GLN A 252 29.73 -14.58 -9.63
C GLN A 252 30.39 -15.94 -9.83
N ALA A 253 29.80 -17.03 -9.31
CA ALA A 253 30.30 -18.38 -9.54
C ALA A 253 30.22 -18.77 -11.03
N GLU A 254 29.11 -18.44 -11.71
CA GLU A 254 28.95 -18.68 -13.14
C GLU A 254 29.90 -17.83 -13.99
N VAL A 255 30.07 -16.54 -13.65
CA VAL A 255 31.02 -15.66 -14.34
C VAL A 255 32.46 -16.12 -14.13
N GLN A 256 32.81 -16.60 -12.93
CA GLN A 256 34.14 -17.13 -12.67
C GLN A 256 34.39 -18.43 -13.43
N MET A 257 33.42 -19.34 -13.45
CA MET A 257 33.48 -20.58 -14.24
C MET A 257 33.64 -20.28 -15.74
N LEU A 258 32.93 -19.29 -16.27
CA LEU A 258 33.05 -18.86 -17.67
C LEU A 258 34.42 -18.22 -17.96
N ARG A 259 34.99 -17.46 -17.01
CA ARG A 259 36.35 -16.92 -17.14
C ARG A 259 37.39 -18.03 -17.18
N ASP A 260 37.26 -19.02 -16.31
CA ASP A 260 38.18 -20.16 -16.24
C ASP A 260 38.09 -21.02 -17.52
N GLN A 261 36.90 -21.18 -18.09
CA GLN A 261 36.70 -21.84 -19.39
C GLN A 261 37.35 -21.07 -20.55
N MET A 262 37.21 -19.75 -20.59
CA MET A 262 37.86 -18.94 -21.63
C MET A 262 39.39 -18.99 -21.53
N ALA A 263 39.94 -19.00 -20.32
CA ALA A 263 41.39 -19.11 -20.11
C ALA A 263 41.94 -20.46 -20.61
N GLN A 264 41.21 -21.56 -20.40
CA GLN A 264 41.57 -22.87 -20.92
C GLN A 264 41.54 -22.94 -22.45
N ILE A 265 40.51 -22.35 -23.08
CA ILE A 265 40.41 -22.30 -24.55
C ILE A 265 41.54 -21.46 -25.16
N GLN A 266 41.94 -20.36 -24.51
CA GLN A 266 43.04 -19.54 -24.98
C GLN A 266 44.40 -20.25 -24.86
N LEU A 267 44.60 -21.09 -23.83
CA LEU A 267 45.80 -21.91 -23.68
C LEU A 267 45.88 -23.04 -24.72
N SER A 268 44.75 -23.64 -25.10
CA SER A 268 44.71 -24.70 -26.12
C SER A 268 44.76 -24.21 -27.57
N THR A 269 44.80 -22.89 -27.80
CA THR A 269 44.88 -22.29 -29.16
C THR A 269 46.31 -21.83 -29.50
N VAL A 270 47.27 -21.99 -28.58
CA VAL A 270 48.67 -21.57 -28.74
C VAL A 270 49.63 -22.78 -28.88
N GLU A 271 49.09 -24.01 -28.92
CA GLU A 271 49.77 -25.21 -29.44
C GLU A 271 49.33 -25.51 -30.87
#